data_AF-A0A835RL08-F1
#
_entry.id   AF-A0A835RL08-F1
#
_cell.length_a   1.000
_cell.length_b   1.000
_cell.length_c   1.000
_cell.angle_alpha   90.00
_cell.angle_beta   90.00
_cell.angle_gamma   90.00
#
_symmetry.space_group_name_H-M   'P 1'
#
loop_
_entity.id
_entity.type
_entity.pdbx_description
1 polymer ?
#
loop_
_entity_poly.entity_id
_entity_poly.type
_entity_poly.pdbx_seq_one_letter_code
_entity_poly.pdbx_strand_id
1 'polypeptide(L)'
;MQVQRERWDSTRLIGSGGMPSSHSATVVALATAIGLQEGVDASSFALAAVLASVVMYDASGIRLHAGRQAELLNQILCELPPEHPLSSVRPLRELLGHTPVQLPDDINWHFIGHIQSNKVKPLLAAVPNLDMVESVDSEKIAIQLDRMVASLGRRPLKVFLQVNTSGEESKSGVHPSECIDLVKHIKLSCPNLVFCGLMTIGKQDYSSTRENFQTLCCCKDEVCKALGIPEDYCELSMGMSGDFEQAIEMGSTNVRIGSTIFGPREYPKKEKKESVNLLTSSIS
;
A
#
# COMPACT_ATOMS: atom_id res chain seq x y z
N MET A 1 -7.81 2.33 -41.34
CA MET A 1 -8.21 2.45 -39.92
C MET A 1 -9.30 1.42 -39.65
N GLN A 2 -8.90 0.21 -39.23
CA GLN A 2 -9.84 -0.84 -38.83
C GLN A 2 -10.12 -0.68 -37.34
N VAL A 3 -11.36 -0.35 -37.00
CA VAL A 3 -11.89 -0.39 -35.64
C VAL A 3 -12.13 -1.88 -35.31
N GLN A 4 -11.29 -2.46 -34.47
CA GLN A 4 -11.52 -3.81 -33.94
C GLN A 4 -12.77 -3.77 -33.04
N ARG A 5 -13.77 -4.59 -33.39
CA ARG A 5 -14.93 -4.89 -32.55
C ARG A 5 -14.45 -5.60 -31.28
N GLU A 6 -14.43 -4.91 -30.16
CA GLU A 6 -14.34 -5.55 -28.85
C GLU A 6 -15.65 -6.30 -28.55
N ARG A 7 -15.54 -7.62 -28.36
CA ARG A 7 -16.62 -8.47 -27.89
C ARG A 7 -16.97 -8.07 -26.45
N TRP A 8 -18.21 -7.60 -26.25
CA TRP A 8 -18.79 -7.38 -24.94
C TRP A 8 -18.93 -8.71 -24.19
N ASP A 9 -18.29 -8.81 -23.04
CA ASP A 9 -18.36 -9.95 -22.12
C ASP A 9 -19.35 -9.61 -20.99
N SER A 10 -20.61 -10.02 -21.16
CA SER A 10 -21.73 -9.75 -20.25
C SER A 10 -21.60 -10.46 -18.90
N THR A 11 -20.69 -11.42 -18.77
CA THR A 11 -20.44 -12.18 -17.54
C THR A 11 -19.75 -11.34 -16.47
N ARG A 12 -19.06 -10.25 -16.84
CA ARG A 12 -18.39 -9.34 -15.90
C ARG A 12 -19.36 -8.43 -15.13
N LEU A 13 -20.60 -8.26 -15.60
CA LEU A 13 -21.64 -7.46 -14.94
C LEU A 13 -22.26 -8.17 -13.71
N ILE A 14 -22.04 -9.47 -13.56
CA ILE A 14 -22.64 -10.31 -12.51
C ILE A 14 -21.59 -10.72 -11.45
N GLY A 15 -20.31 -10.35 -11.66
CA GLY A 15 -19.23 -10.64 -10.71
C GLY A 15 -19.26 -9.72 -9.48
N SER A 16 -19.28 -10.29 -8.28
CA SER A 16 -19.19 -9.54 -7.03
C SER A 16 -17.85 -8.82 -6.93
N GLY A 17 -17.86 -7.48 -6.89
CA GLY A 17 -16.72 -6.68 -6.45
C GLY A 17 -16.05 -5.80 -7.51
N GLY A 18 -16.65 -5.59 -8.67
CA GLY A 18 -16.03 -4.78 -9.74
C GLY A 18 -16.98 -3.88 -10.49
N MET A 19 -17.71 -2.99 -9.80
CA MET A 19 -18.23 -1.69 -10.29
C MET A 19 -19.16 -1.07 -9.21
N PRO A 20 -19.39 0.27 -9.20
CA PRO A 20 -20.56 0.82 -8.51
C PRO A 20 -21.77 -0.01 -8.93
N SER A 21 -22.66 -0.39 -8.00
CA SER A 21 -23.81 -1.23 -8.31
C SER A 21 -24.47 -0.74 -9.60
N SER A 22 -24.89 -1.63 -10.50
CA SER A 22 -25.42 -1.24 -11.82
C SER A 22 -26.49 -0.12 -11.72
N HIS A 23 -27.24 -0.09 -10.61
CA HIS A 23 -28.14 1.00 -10.24
C HIS A 23 -27.43 2.35 -9.97
N SER A 24 -26.38 2.39 -9.16
CA SER A 24 -25.59 3.60 -8.89
C SER A 24 -24.94 4.15 -10.17
N ALA A 25 -24.39 3.26 -11.01
CA ALA A 25 -23.78 3.65 -12.29
C ALA A 25 -24.82 4.26 -13.25
N THR A 26 -26.03 3.68 -13.30
CA THR A 26 -27.12 4.16 -14.16
C THR A 26 -27.60 5.54 -13.73
N VAL A 27 -27.76 5.79 -12.43
CA VAL A 27 -28.26 7.08 -11.94
C VAL A 27 -27.21 8.19 -12.11
N VAL A 28 -25.93 7.89 -11.92
CA VAL A 28 -24.83 8.84 -12.18
C VAL A 28 -24.71 9.14 -13.68
N ALA A 29 -24.83 8.12 -14.54
CA ALA A 29 -24.82 8.31 -15.99
C ALA A 29 -26.02 9.15 -16.46
N LEU A 30 -27.20 8.94 -15.89
CA LEU A 30 -28.40 9.72 -16.18
C LEU A 30 -28.22 11.19 -15.78
N ALA A 31 -27.73 11.45 -14.56
CA ALA A 31 -27.46 12.81 -14.10
C ALA A 31 -26.42 13.52 -15.00
N THR A 32 -25.37 12.80 -15.40
CA THR A 32 -24.35 13.30 -16.31
C THR A 32 -24.91 13.60 -17.69
N ALA A 33 -25.77 12.73 -18.24
CA ALA A 33 -26.40 12.91 -19.53
C ALA A 33 -27.34 14.13 -19.54
N ILE A 34 -28.14 14.32 -18.48
CA ILE A 34 -29.02 15.49 -18.33
C ILE A 34 -28.19 16.77 -18.23
N GLY A 35 -27.09 16.76 -17.47
CA GLY A 35 -26.20 17.92 -17.36
C GLY A 35 -25.54 18.31 -18.68
N LEU A 36 -25.26 17.33 -19.56
CA LEU A 36 -24.70 17.57 -20.89
C LEU A 36 -25.74 18.02 -21.92
N GLN A 37 -27.00 17.61 -21.80
CA GLN A 37 -28.06 17.92 -22.78
C GLN A 37 -28.83 19.20 -22.43
N GLU A 38 -29.20 19.38 -21.16
CA GLU A 38 -30.07 20.46 -20.70
C GLU A 38 -29.31 21.55 -19.94
N GLY A 39 -28.05 21.29 -19.58
CA GLY A 39 -27.20 22.20 -18.81
C GLY A 39 -27.36 22.02 -17.29
N VAL A 40 -26.36 22.51 -16.56
CA VAL A 40 -26.29 22.36 -15.09
C VAL A 40 -27.26 23.28 -14.33
N ASP A 41 -27.81 24.29 -15.00
CA ASP A 41 -28.77 25.23 -14.42
C ASP A 41 -30.23 24.72 -14.50
N ALA A 42 -30.45 23.58 -15.18
CA ALA A 42 -31.76 22.99 -15.34
C ALA A 42 -32.25 22.33 -14.04
N SER A 43 -33.53 22.51 -13.70
CA SER A 43 -34.15 21.86 -12.53
C SER A 43 -34.16 20.33 -12.62
N SER A 44 -34.18 19.78 -13.84
CA SER A 44 -34.03 18.35 -14.13
C SER A 44 -32.65 17.81 -13.70
N PHE A 45 -31.58 18.57 -13.92
CA PHE A 45 -30.24 18.22 -13.47
C PHE A 45 -30.14 18.21 -11.95
N ALA A 46 -30.71 19.22 -11.27
CA ALA A 46 -30.74 19.28 -9.81
C ALA A 46 -31.46 18.06 -9.21
N LEU A 47 -32.61 17.67 -9.76
CA LEU A 47 -33.36 16.49 -9.33
C LEU A 47 -32.56 15.19 -9.55
N ALA A 48 -31.93 15.04 -10.72
CA ALA A 48 -31.12 13.86 -11.05
C ALA A 48 -29.86 13.77 -10.17
N ALA A 49 -29.23 14.90 -9.84
CA ALA A 49 -28.06 14.96 -8.97
C ALA A 49 -28.39 14.60 -7.51
N VAL A 50 -29.54 15.07 -6.99
CA VAL A 50 -30.03 14.69 -5.66
C VAL A 50 -30.34 13.19 -5.61
N LEU A 51 -31.02 12.66 -6.62
CA LEU A 51 -31.30 11.22 -6.72
C LEU A 51 -30.00 10.39 -6.79
N ALA A 52 -29.03 10.81 -7.60
CA ALA A 52 -27.71 10.17 -7.67
C ALA A 52 -27.00 10.17 -6.32
N SER A 53 -27.06 11.27 -5.59
CA SER A 53 -26.43 11.42 -4.28
C SER A 53 -27.06 10.48 -3.24
N VAL A 54 -28.39 10.39 -3.19
CA VAL A 54 -29.11 9.49 -2.27
C VAL A 54 -28.78 8.02 -2.57
N VAL A 55 -28.81 7.61 -3.84
CA VAL A 55 -28.50 6.24 -4.25
C VAL A 55 -27.04 5.88 -3.94
N MET A 56 -26.12 6.82 -4.14
CA MET A 56 -24.70 6.63 -3.80
C MET A 56 -24.48 6.52 -2.29
N TYR A 57 -25.22 7.30 -1.50
CA TYR A 57 -25.17 7.26 -0.04
C TYR A 57 -25.70 5.92 0.49
N ASP A 58 -26.87 5.48 0.03
CA ASP A 58 -27.47 4.21 0.42
C ASP A 58 -26.61 3.00 0.03
N ALA A 59 -26.13 2.98 -1.22
CA ALA A 59 -25.25 1.92 -1.69
C ALA A 59 -23.94 1.85 -0.89
N SER A 60 -23.43 2.98 -0.40
CA SER A 60 -22.22 3.05 0.43
C SER A 60 -22.49 2.65 1.89
N GLY A 61 -23.65 3.02 2.43
CA GLY A 61 -24.10 2.63 3.77
C GLY A 61 -24.26 1.12 3.91
N ILE A 62 -24.93 0.46 2.96
CA ILE A 62 -25.12 -0.99 2.98
C ILE A 62 -23.78 -1.73 2.90
N ARG A 63 -22.81 -1.24 2.09
CA ARG A 63 -21.47 -1.82 2.00
C ARG A 63 -20.69 -1.71 3.31
N LEU A 64 -20.80 -0.59 4.01
CA LEU A 64 -20.16 -0.37 5.31
C LEU A 64 -20.75 -1.30 6.38
N HIS A 65 -22.08 -1.45 6.42
CA HIS A 65 -22.75 -2.34 7.37
C HIS A 65 -22.48 -3.82 7.09
N ALA A 66 -22.42 -4.23 5.82
CA ALA A 66 -22.03 -5.58 5.44
C ALA A 66 -20.57 -5.91 5.84
N GLY A 67 -19.66 -4.93 5.73
CA GLY A 67 -18.28 -5.05 6.21
C GLY A 67 -18.19 -5.23 7.73
N ARG A 68 -18.91 -4.39 8.50
CA ARG A 68 -18.98 -4.52 9.97
C ARG A 68 -19.61 -5.83 10.44
N GLN A 69 -20.60 -6.34 9.71
CA GLN A 69 -21.17 -7.66 10.01
C GLN A 69 -20.20 -8.80 9.73
N ALA A 70 -19.40 -8.70 8.66
CA ALA A 70 -18.35 -9.67 8.35
C ALA A 70 -17.25 -9.67 9.43
N GLU A 71 -16.85 -8.49 9.92
CA GLU A 71 -15.88 -8.32 11.02
C GLU A 71 -16.39 -8.98 12.32
N LEU A 72 -17.62 -8.68 12.73
CA LEU A 72 -18.22 -9.29 13.92
C LEU A 72 -18.37 -10.81 13.78
N LEU A 73 -18.71 -11.31 12.59
CA LEU A 73 -18.84 -12.75 12.38
C LEU A 73 -17.49 -13.46 12.40
N ASN A 74 -16.43 -12.84 11.88
CA ASN A 74 -15.07 -13.37 11.97
C ASN A 74 -14.60 -13.43 13.43
N GLN A 75 -14.91 -12.40 14.22
CA GLN A 75 -14.61 -12.37 15.65
C GLN A 75 -15.33 -13.50 16.40
N ILE A 76 -16.61 -13.71 16.12
CA ILE A 76 -17.38 -14.83 16.67
C ILE A 76 -16.77 -16.18 16.24
N LEU A 77 -16.31 -16.30 14.99
CA LEU A 77 -15.68 -17.52 14.48
C LEU A 77 -14.40 -17.89 15.26
N CYS A 78 -13.60 -16.89 15.62
CA CYS A 78 -12.38 -17.07 16.40
C CYS A 78 -12.64 -17.49 17.85
N GLU A 79 -13.82 -17.19 18.39
CA GLU A 79 -14.21 -17.54 19.76
C GLU A 79 -14.83 -18.94 19.88
N LEU A 80 -15.11 -19.62 18.75
CA LEU A 80 -15.70 -20.96 18.77
C LEU A 80 -14.68 -22.06 19.12
N PRO A 81 -15.10 -23.10 19.86
CA PRO A 81 -14.25 -24.27 20.15
C PRO A 81 -13.78 -24.95 18.84
N PRO A 82 -12.56 -25.52 18.82
CA PRO A 82 -11.99 -26.11 17.61
C PRO A 82 -12.82 -27.27 17.04
N GLU A 83 -13.65 -27.94 17.85
CA GLU A 83 -14.55 -29.03 17.45
C GLU A 83 -15.85 -28.54 16.77
N HIS A 84 -16.11 -27.23 16.76
CA HIS A 84 -17.33 -26.68 16.18
C HIS A 84 -17.29 -26.77 14.64
N PRO A 85 -18.33 -27.27 13.95
CA PRO A 85 -18.31 -27.49 12.50
C PRO A 85 -18.06 -26.21 11.66
N LEU A 86 -18.29 -25.03 12.26
CA LEU A 86 -18.02 -23.73 11.63
C LEU A 86 -16.60 -23.19 11.85
N SER A 87 -15.78 -23.78 12.74
CA SER A 87 -14.40 -23.33 13.02
C SER A 87 -13.47 -23.46 11.79
N SER A 88 -13.87 -24.25 10.80
CA SER A 88 -13.13 -24.50 9.55
C SER A 88 -13.59 -23.63 8.37
N VAL A 89 -14.60 -22.77 8.57
CA VAL A 89 -15.13 -21.90 7.51
C VAL A 89 -14.14 -20.76 7.24
N ARG A 90 -13.93 -20.44 5.96
CA ARG A 90 -13.04 -19.33 5.57
C ARG A 90 -13.56 -17.99 6.16
N PRO A 91 -12.69 -17.14 6.71
CA PRO A 91 -13.09 -15.80 7.17
C PRO A 91 -13.74 -14.99 6.05
N LEU A 92 -14.78 -14.25 6.39
CA LEU A 92 -15.46 -13.33 5.46
C LEU A 92 -14.57 -12.13 5.17
N ARG A 93 -14.67 -11.58 3.95
CA ARG A 93 -13.95 -10.36 3.57
C ARG A 93 -14.58 -9.14 4.27
N GLU A 94 -13.81 -8.50 5.14
CA GLU A 94 -14.25 -7.35 5.94
C GLU A 94 -14.32 -6.04 5.13
N LEU A 95 -13.43 -5.87 4.13
CA LEU A 95 -13.48 -4.74 3.20
C LEU A 95 -14.22 -5.09 1.90
N LEU A 96 -15.49 -4.71 1.83
CA LEU A 96 -16.28 -4.72 0.60
C LEU A 96 -16.17 -3.36 -0.11
N GLY A 97 -14.98 -3.06 -0.65
CA GLY A 97 -14.69 -1.87 -1.46
C GLY A 97 -13.62 -0.94 -0.88
N HIS A 98 -12.98 -0.14 -1.74
CA HIS A 98 -12.02 0.88 -1.32
C HIS A 98 -12.76 2.06 -0.69
N THR A 99 -12.65 2.22 0.62
CA THR A 99 -12.97 3.47 1.31
C THR A 99 -11.66 4.19 1.65
N PRO A 100 -11.58 5.53 1.55
CA PRO A 100 -10.57 6.28 2.27
C PRO A 100 -10.92 6.12 3.75
N VAL A 101 -10.07 5.41 4.48
CA VAL A 101 -10.19 5.32 5.94
C VAL A 101 -10.12 6.75 6.47
N GLN A 102 -11.10 7.16 7.27
CA GLN A 102 -11.00 8.35 8.11
C GLN A 102 -9.95 8.02 9.16
N LEU A 103 -8.69 8.31 8.84
CA LEU A 103 -7.54 7.99 9.70
C LEU A 103 -7.51 8.99 10.87
N PRO A 104 -7.30 8.54 12.11
CA PRO A 104 -7.17 9.44 13.26
C PRO A 104 -6.09 10.51 13.02
N ASP A 105 -6.41 11.77 13.30
CA ASP A 105 -5.54 12.93 13.03
C ASP A 105 -4.29 12.98 13.91
N ASP A 106 -4.28 12.24 15.02
CA ASP A 106 -3.18 12.15 15.99
C ASP A 106 -2.13 11.07 15.64
N ILE A 107 -2.36 10.29 14.58
CA ILE A 107 -1.43 9.25 14.12
C ILE A 107 -0.52 9.79 13.02
N ASN A 108 0.80 9.65 13.22
CA ASN A 108 1.79 9.87 12.18
C ASN A 108 1.90 8.62 11.30
N TRP A 109 1.38 8.70 10.07
CA TRP A 109 1.40 7.55 9.16
C TRP A 109 2.73 7.42 8.43
N HIS A 110 3.31 6.23 8.50
CA HIS A 110 4.54 5.85 7.80
C HIS A 110 4.22 4.83 6.72
N PHE A 111 4.64 5.09 5.47
CA PHE A 111 4.50 4.12 4.39
C PHE A 111 5.79 3.31 4.21
N ILE A 112 5.73 2.02 4.52
CA ILE A 112 6.90 1.10 4.55
C ILE A 112 6.92 0.08 3.40
N GLY A 113 5.91 0.07 2.53
CA GLY A 113 5.84 -0.86 1.39
C GLY A 113 6.58 -0.35 0.16
N HIS A 114 6.95 -1.22 -0.77
CA HIS A 114 7.54 -0.76 -2.04
C HIS A 114 6.54 0.09 -2.83
N ILE A 115 6.99 1.27 -3.30
CA ILE A 115 6.15 2.25 -3.99
C ILE A 115 6.40 2.25 -5.49
N GLN A 116 5.33 2.06 -6.26
CA GLN A 116 5.37 2.28 -7.70
C GLN A 116 5.13 3.76 -8.03
N SER A 117 5.86 4.29 -9.00
CA SER A 117 5.76 5.72 -9.40
C SER A 117 4.34 6.21 -9.70
N ASN A 118 3.48 5.36 -10.28
CA ASN A 118 2.07 5.66 -10.56
C ASN A 118 1.15 5.63 -9.32
N LYS A 119 1.62 5.07 -8.19
CA LYS A 119 0.90 4.98 -6.92
C LYS A 119 1.25 6.10 -5.95
N VAL A 120 2.27 6.90 -6.25
CA VAL A 120 2.68 8.06 -5.43
C VAL A 120 1.52 9.06 -5.24
N LYS A 121 0.88 9.50 -6.32
CA LYS A 121 -0.23 10.45 -6.23
C LYS A 121 -1.45 9.87 -5.48
N PRO A 122 -1.92 8.65 -5.79
CA PRO A 122 -2.97 7.99 -5.00
C PRO A 122 -2.63 7.90 -3.51
N LEU A 123 -1.40 7.53 -3.15
CA LEU A 123 -0.96 7.42 -1.75
C LEU A 123 -1.06 8.77 -1.03
N LEU A 124 -0.45 9.82 -1.60
CA LEU A 124 -0.42 11.15 -0.98
C LEU A 124 -1.80 11.81 -0.90
N ALA A 125 -2.72 11.46 -1.81
CA ALA A 125 -4.09 11.95 -1.78
C ALA A 125 -4.99 11.16 -0.81
N ALA A 126 -4.76 9.85 -0.67
CA ALA A 126 -5.58 8.99 0.19
C ALA A 126 -5.23 9.12 1.68
N VAL A 127 -3.99 9.52 2.00
CA VAL A 127 -3.49 9.62 3.38
C VAL A 127 -3.14 11.08 3.69
N PRO A 128 -4.09 11.90 4.17
CA PRO A 128 -3.86 13.34 4.41
C PRO A 128 -2.78 13.60 5.47
N ASN A 129 -2.66 12.72 6.44
CA ASN A 129 -1.73 12.71 7.56
C ASN A 129 -0.53 11.77 7.36
N LEU A 130 -0.14 11.51 6.10
CA LEU A 130 1.12 10.82 5.79
C LEU A 130 2.30 11.69 6.24
N ASP A 131 3.03 11.21 7.25
CA ASP A 131 4.19 11.90 7.80
C ASP A 131 5.47 11.47 7.10
N MET A 132 5.58 10.18 6.75
CA MET A 132 6.83 9.61 6.24
C MET A 132 6.63 8.53 5.17
N VAL A 133 7.56 8.47 4.22
CA VAL A 133 7.73 7.34 3.28
C VAL A 133 9.10 6.73 3.51
N GLU A 134 9.17 5.45 3.89
CA GLU A 134 10.43 4.81 4.26
C GLU A 134 11.08 4.00 3.13
N SER A 135 10.37 3.82 2.01
CA SER A 135 10.72 2.90 0.94
C SER A 135 11.27 3.57 -0.32
N VAL A 136 11.91 4.74 -0.19
CA VAL A 136 12.50 5.45 -1.34
C VAL A 136 13.76 4.73 -1.79
N ASP A 137 13.74 4.15 -2.99
CA ASP A 137 14.81 3.30 -3.53
C ASP A 137 15.38 3.79 -4.87
N SER A 138 14.96 4.95 -5.36
CA SER A 138 15.42 5.49 -6.64
C SER A 138 15.15 6.98 -6.79
N GLU A 139 15.96 7.66 -7.60
CA GLU A 139 15.74 9.07 -7.95
C GLU A 139 14.37 9.30 -8.58
N LYS A 140 13.90 8.34 -9.40
CA LYS A 140 12.59 8.42 -10.05
C LYS A 140 11.46 8.53 -9.02
N ILE A 141 11.52 7.74 -7.94
CA ILE A 141 10.53 7.81 -6.86
C ILE A 141 10.68 9.11 -6.07
N ALA A 142 11.90 9.53 -5.74
CA ALA A 142 12.15 10.80 -5.05
C ALA A 142 11.59 12.01 -5.82
N ILE A 143 11.92 12.14 -7.10
CA ILE A 143 11.41 13.22 -7.97
C ILE A 143 9.89 13.19 -8.06
N GLN A 144 9.30 12.00 -8.17
CA GLN A 144 7.85 11.87 -8.25
C GLN A 144 7.16 12.26 -6.94
N LEU A 145 7.73 11.87 -5.79
CA LEU A 145 7.24 12.27 -4.46
C LEU A 145 7.31 13.79 -4.31
N ASP A 146 8.46 14.40 -4.58
CA ASP A 146 8.67 15.85 -4.49
C ASP A 146 7.64 16.63 -5.30
N ARG A 147 7.48 16.27 -6.59
CA ARG A 147 6.50 16.90 -7.49
C ARG A 147 5.07 16.75 -6.98
N MET A 148 4.70 15.58 -6.45
CA MET A 148 3.34 15.33 -6.00
C MET A 148 3.04 16.03 -4.68
N VAL A 149 3.99 16.08 -3.75
CA VAL A 149 3.89 16.86 -2.50
C VAL A 149 3.63 18.33 -2.81
N ALA A 150 4.42 18.91 -3.72
CA ALA A 150 4.24 20.28 -4.20
C ALA A 150 2.85 20.48 -4.86
N SER A 151 2.46 19.57 -5.77
CA SER A 151 1.19 19.68 -6.50
C SER A 151 -0.06 19.62 -5.62
N LEU A 152 0.05 18.92 -4.48
CA LEU A 152 -1.04 18.77 -3.51
C LEU A 152 -1.00 19.85 -2.42
N GLY A 153 -0.01 20.75 -2.43
CA GLY A 153 0.16 21.78 -1.40
C GLY A 153 0.41 21.21 -0.01
N ARG A 154 1.06 20.04 0.07
CA ARG A 154 1.37 19.37 1.35
C ARG A 154 2.60 19.98 1.99
N ARG A 155 2.71 19.83 3.32
CA ARG A 155 3.96 20.08 4.04
C ARG A 155 5.09 19.18 3.49
N PRO A 156 6.37 19.59 3.60
CA PRO A 156 7.49 18.74 3.21
C PRO A 156 7.38 17.35 3.82
N LEU A 157 7.55 16.33 2.97
CA LEU A 157 7.36 14.92 3.35
C LEU A 157 8.68 14.34 3.85
N LYS A 158 8.67 13.71 5.02
CA LYS A 158 9.84 12.99 5.52
C LYS A 158 10.07 11.72 4.71
N VAL A 159 11.33 11.44 4.40
CA VAL A 159 11.68 10.25 3.63
C VAL A 159 12.86 9.52 4.26
N PHE A 160 12.78 8.19 4.28
CA PHE A 160 13.94 7.34 4.43
C PHE A 160 14.30 6.74 3.08
N LEU A 161 15.59 6.50 2.92
CA LEU A 161 16.13 5.78 1.78
C LEU A 161 16.23 4.30 2.13
N GLN A 162 15.61 3.44 1.33
CA GLN A 162 15.66 2.00 1.50
C GLN A 162 16.94 1.43 0.88
N VAL A 163 17.76 0.79 1.69
CA VAL A 163 19.02 0.16 1.30
C VAL A 163 18.82 -1.36 1.21
N ASN A 164 19.28 -1.95 0.12
CA ASN A 164 19.37 -3.39 -0.02
C ASN A 164 20.64 -3.91 0.67
N THR A 165 20.52 -4.24 1.96
CA THR A 165 21.65 -4.77 2.75
C THR A 165 21.85 -6.27 2.57
N SER A 166 20.89 -7.01 1.98
CA SER A 166 21.02 -8.47 1.84
C SER A 166 21.88 -8.90 0.64
N GLY A 167 22.14 -7.99 -0.30
CA GLY A 167 22.89 -8.26 -1.53
C GLY A 167 22.13 -9.10 -2.56
N GLU A 168 20.86 -9.42 -2.30
CA GLU A 168 20.03 -10.18 -3.24
C GLU A 168 19.44 -9.25 -4.30
N GLU A 169 19.70 -9.50 -5.58
CA GLU A 169 19.15 -8.70 -6.70
C GLU A 169 17.61 -8.67 -6.73
N SER A 170 16.96 -9.68 -6.13
CA SER A 170 15.50 -9.76 -6.06
C SER A 170 14.86 -8.79 -5.06
N LYS A 171 15.66 -8.09 -4.25
CA LYS A 171 15.17 -7.21 -3.17
C LYS A 171 15.15 -5.75 -3.60
N SER A 172 14.12 -5.05 -3.13
CA SER A 172 13.98 -3.61 -3.29
C SER A 172 14.96 -2.86 -2.39
N GLY A 173 15.38 -1.69 -2.84
CA GLY A 173 16.36 -0.84 -2.17
C GLY A 173 17.57 -0.59 -3.06
N VAL A 174 18.26 0.53 -2.82
CA VAL A 174 19.51 0.84 -3.52
C VAL A 174 20.65 -0.02 -3.02
N HIS A 175 21.67 -0.21 -3.86
CA HIS A 175 22.90 -0.82 -3.40
C HIS A 175 23.60 0.11 -2.38
N PRO A 176 24.28 -0.43 -1.34
CA PRO A 176 25.03 0.37 -0.37
C PRO A 176 25.91 1.47 -0.98
N SER A 177 26.60 1.17 -2.08
CA SER A 177 27.46 2.12 -2.79
C SER A 177 26.73 3.30 -3.43
N GLU A 178 25.42 3.18 -3.69
CA GLU A 178 24.60 4.21 -4.34
C GLU A 178 23.90 5.12 -3.31
N CYS A 179 24.00 4.82 -2.00
CA CYS A 179 23.32 5.56 -0.95
C CYS A 179 23.69 7.05 -0.96
N ILE A 180 24.99 7.36 -1.04
CA ILE A 180 25.49 8.74 -0.99
C ILE A 180 24.90 9.57 -2.13
N ASP A 181 24.91 9.02 -3.35
CA ASP A 181 24.44 9.73 -4.54
C ASP A 181 22.93 10.00 -4.47
N LEU A 182 22.14 9.02 -4.05
CA LEU A 182 20.69 9.21 -3.93
C LEU A 182 20.32 10.15 -2.77
N VAL A 183 20.99 10.09 -1.61
CA VAL A 183 20.74 11.06 -0.53
C VAL A 183 21.12 12.48 -0.98
N LYS A 184 22.25 12.62 -1.67
CA LYS A 184 22.67 13.89 -2.26
C LYS A 184 21.62 14.42 -3.23
N HIS A 185 21.07 13.56 -4.09
CA HIS A 185 19.98 13.91 -5.00
C HIS A 185 18.75 14.41 -4.24
N ILE A 186 18.29 13.68 -3.20
CA ILE A 186 17.14 14.07 -2.39
C ILE A 186 17.38 15.45 -1.77
N LYS A 187 18.54 15.69 -1.15
CA LYS A 187 18.82 16.96 -0.46
C LYS A 187 18.95 18.16 -1.40
N LEU A 188 19.51 17.97 -2.60
CA LEU A 188 19.80 19.08 -3.52
C LEU A 188 18.66 19.34 -4.52
N SER A 189 17.94 18.29 -4.94
CA SER A 189 17.00 18.35 -6.05
C SER A 189 15.53 18.24 -5.62
N CYS A 190 15.24 17.85 -4.38
CA CYS A 190 13.87 17.61 -3.90
C CYS A 190 13.52 18.53 -2.71
N PRO A 191 13.18 19.80 -2.93
CA PRO A 191 12.95 20.78 -1.86
C PRO A 191 11.71 20.48 -1.00
N ASN A 192 10.78 19.65 -1.47
CA ASN A 192 9.57 19.26 -0.74
C ASN A 192 9.76 17.93 0.02
N LEU A 193 10.97 17.37 0.02
CA LEU A 193 11.31 16.17 0.78
C LEU A 193 12.32 16.51 1.88
N VAL A 194 12.17 15.83 3.02
CA VAL A 194 13.08 15.94 4.15
C VAL A 194 13.73 14.58 4.36
N PHE A 195 15.00 14.46 4.00
CA PHE A 195 15.77 13.24 4.29
C PHE A 195 15.93 13.11 5.81
N CYS A 196 15.48 11.99 6.36
CA CYS A 196 15.50 11.72 7.81
C CYS A 196 16.39 10.53 8.19
N GLY A 197 16.67 9.59 7.28
CA GLY A 197 17.40 8.40 7.65
C GLY A 197 17.45 7.32 6.58
N LEU A 198 17.97 6.16 6.98
CA LEU A 198 18.09 4.96 6.16
C LEU A 198 17.17 3.86 6.68
N MET A 199 16.64 3.05 5.78
CA MET A 199 15.77 1.91 6.08
C MET A 199 16.34 0.63 5.46
N THR A 200 16.28 -0.49 6.19
CA THR A 200 16.45 -1.82 5.58
C THR A 200 15.39 -2.79 6.07
N ILE A 201 14.95 -3.68 5.19
CA ILE A 201 14.11 -4.82 5.55
C ILE A 201 14.96 -6.01 6.01
N GLY A 202 16.22 -6.12 5.56
CA GLY A 202 17.06 -7.30 5.82
C GLY A 202 16.68 -8.53 4.99
N LYS A 203 16.96 -9.74 5.51
CA LYS A 203 16.65 -11.01 4.84
C LYS A 203 15.24 -11.52 5.18
N GLN A 204 14.60 -12.20 4.23
CA GLN A 204 13.16 -12.51 4.27
C GLN A 204 12.77 -13.62 5.24
N ASP A 205 13.71 -14.50 5.56
CA ASP A 205 13.58 -15.56 6.55
C ASP A 205 13.76 -15.05 7.99
N TYR A 206 13.90 -13.73 8.18
CA TYR A 206 14.24 -13.13 9.47
C TYR A 206 15.56 -13.65 10.05
N SER A 207 16.38 -14.34 9.24
CA SER A 207 17.77 -14.65 9.58
C SER A 207 18.67 -13.44 9.34
N SER A 208 18.09 -12.23 9.28
CA SER A 208 18.80 -10.98 9.13
C SER A 208 19.99 -10.99 10.07
N THR A 209 21.16 -11.25 9.49
CA THR A 209 22.37 -11.39 10.26
C THR A 209 22.70 -10.01 10.80
N ARG A 210 23.37 -9.98 11.95
CA ARG A 210 23.98 -8.76 12.50
C ARG A 210 24.73 -7.93 11.44
N GLU A 211 25.26 -8.61 10.42
CA GLU A 211 25.89 -8.05 9.23
C GLU A 211 24.98 -7.11 8.41
N ASN A 212 23.69 -7.40 8.28
CA ASN A 212 22.74 -6.54 7.57
C ASN A 212 22.57 -5.20 8.29
N PHE A 213 22.37 -5.24 9.61
CA PHE A 213 22.25 -4.04 10.43
C PHE A 213 23.57 -3.27 10.46
N GLN A 214 24.70 -3.98 10.56
CA GLN A 214 26.02 -3.37 10.49
C GLN A 214 26.26 -2.68 9.13
N THR A 215 25.84 -3.29 8.03
CA THR A 215 25.91 -2.68 6.70
C THR A 215 25.11 -1.38 6.64
N LEU A 216 23.90 -1.35 7.21
CA LEU A 216 23.10 -0.13 7.26
C LEU A 216 23.76 0.96 8.12
N CYS A 217 24.37 0.58 9.25
CA CYS A 217 25.12 1.50 10.11
C CYS A 217 26.32 2.11 9.36
N CYS A 218 27.11 1.28 8.66
CA CYS A 218 28.21 1.76 7.83
C CYS A 218 27.71 2.73 6.74
N CYS A 219 26.59 2.42 6.08
CA CYS A 219 25.99 3.31 5.09
C CYS A 219 25.60 4.66 5.71
N LYS A 220 25.05 4.65 6.93
CA LYS A 220 24.72 5.88 7.67
C LYS A 220 25.98 6.71 7.91
N ASP A 221 27.04 6.10 8.43
CA ASP A 221 28.28 6.80 8.74
C ASP A 221 28.90 7.42 7.49
N GLU A 222 28.93 6.67 6.39
CA GLU A 222 29.42 7.13 5.09
C GLU A 222 28.61 8.30 4.54
N VAL A 223 27.27 8.21 4.57
CA VAL A 223 26.37 9.29 4.14
C VAL A 223 26.54 10.53 5.03
N CYS A 224 26.59 10.35 6.34
CA CYS A 224 26.75 11.45 7.30
C CYS A 224 28.07 12.18 7.07
N LYS A 225 29.16 11.43 6.91
CA LYS A 225 30.50 11.98 6.64
C LYS A 225 30.58 12.66 5.28
N ALA A 226 30.05 12.05 4.22
CA ALA A 226 30.13 12.58 2.86
C ALA A 226 29.31 13.87 2.68
N LEU A 227 28.17 13.98 3.38
CA LEU A 227 27.24 15.09 3.23
C LEU A 227 27.26 16.08 4.40
N GLY A 228 28.14 15.88 5.38
CA GLY A 228 28.25 16.72 6.59
C GLY A 228 26.97 16.74 7.42
N ILE A 229 26.25 15.62 7.48
CA ILE A 229 25.02 15.48 8.27
C ILE A 229 25.44 15.00 9.66
N PRO A 230 25.02 15.68 10.75
CA PRO A 230 25.25 15.17 12.10
C PRO A 230 24.59 13.79 12.27
N GLU A 231 25.27 12.83 12.90
CA GLU A 231 24.78 11.46 13.02
C GLU A 231 23.41 11.36 13.73
N ASP A 232 23.12 12.29 14.65
CA ASP A 232 21.84 12.37 15.36
C ASP A 232 20.64 12.73 14.45
N TYR A 233 20.90 13.28 13.27
CA TYR A 233 19.88 13.66 12.29
C TYR A 233 19.63 12.57 11.23
N CYS A 234 20.40 11.48 11.27
CA CYS A 234 20.24 10.35 10.36
C CYS A 234 19.74 9.14 11.15
N GLU A 235 18.44 8.92 11.10
CA GLU A 235 17.75 7.82 11.77
C GLU A 235 17.96 6.47 11.06
N LEU A 236 17.73 5.38 11.78
CA LEU A 236 17.82 4.01 11.26
C LEU A 236 16.50 3.28 11.49
N SER A 237 15.81 2.95 10.39
CA SER A 237 14.61 2.10 10.41
C SER A 237 14.99 0.67 10.08
N MET A 238 15.15 -0.15 11.11
CA MET A 238 15.52 -1.55 10.99
C MET A 238 15.01 -2.39 12.17
N GLY A 239 14.76 -3.67 11.94
CA GLY A 239 14.15 -4.56 12.92
C GLY A 239 12.64 -4.71 12.74
N MET A 240 12.20 -5.96 12.83
CA MET A 240 10.83 -6.45 12.76
C MET A 240 10.55 -7.35 13.98
N SER A 241 9.35 -7.91 14.05
CA SER A 241 8.90 -8.76 15.16
C SER A 241 9.91 -9.83 15.66
N GLY A 242 10.75 -10.39 14.78
CA GLY A 242 11.69 -11.46 15.13
C GLY A 242 13.11 -11.03 15.45
N ASP A 243 13.49 -9.78 15.15
CA ASP A 243 14.88 -9.29 15.23
C ASP A 243 15.00 -7.86 15.78
N PHE A 244 13.92 -7.28 16.31
CA PHE A 244 13.90 -5.91 16.83
C PHE A 244 14.86 -5.68 18.01
N GLU A 245 15.05 -6.66 18.89
CA GLU A 245 15.97 -6.55 20.03
C GLU A 245 17.42 -6.33 19.55
N GLN A 246 17.87 -7.15 18.61
CA GLN A 246 19.18 -7.02 17.99
C GLN A 246 19.30 -5.71 17.19
N ALA A 247 18.22 -5.28 16.53
CA ALA A 247 18.20 -4.01 15.83
C ALA A 247 18.39 -2.82 16.79
N ILE A 248 17.75 -2.85 17.97
CA ILE A 248 17.91 -1.82 19.01
C ILE A 248 19.36 -1.81 19.55
N GLU A 249 19.95 -2.98 19.82
CA GLU A 249 21.35 -3.08 20.25
C GLU A 249 22.33 -2.48 19.23
N MET A 250 21.99 -2.56 17.94
CA MET A 250 22.76 -2.01 16.83
C MET A 250 22.42 -0.54 16.52
N GLY A 251 21.59 0.12 17.33
CA GLY A 251 21.28 1.55 17.19
C GLY A 251 20.08 1.89 16.31
N SER A 252 19.14 0.95 16.11
CA SER A 252 17.87 1.25 15.44
C SER A 252 17.09 2.33 16.20
N THR A 253 16.58 3.33 15.47
CA THR A 253 15.72 4.39 16.01
C THR A 253 14.25 4.09 15.75
N ASN A 254 13.94 3.28 14.72
CA ASN A 254 12.58 2.89 14.36
C ASN A 254 12.50 1.37 14.13
N VAL A 255 11.63 0.69 14.88
CA VAL A 255 11.34 -0.75 14.73
C VAL A 255 9.93 -0.96 14.19
N ARG A 256 9.75 -1.97 13.33
CA ARG A 256 8.48 -2.22 12.63
C ARG A 256 7.85 -3.52 13.10
N ILE A 257 7.07 -3.44 14.19
CA ILE A 257 6.47 -4.61 14.84
C ILE A 257 5.06 -4.85 14.29
N GLY A 258 4.82 -6.05 13.76
CA GLY A 258 3.52 -6.44 13.20
C GLY A 258 2.96 -7.67 13.90
N SER A 259 3.51 -8.84 13.58
CA SER A 259 3.00 -10.12 14.08
C SER A 259 3.03 -10.29 15.59
N THR A 260 3.97 -9.63 16.31
CA THR A 260 3.98 -9.66 17.78
C THR A 260 2.77 -8.93 18.37
N ILE A 261 2.25 -7.91 17.66
CA ILE A 261 1.09 -7.11 18.11
C ILE A 261 -0.22 -7.74 17.60
N PHE A 262 -0.27 -8.13 16.32
CA PHE A 262 -1.51 -8.50 15.63
C PHE A 262 -1.64 -10.01 15.34
N GLY A 263 -0.67 -10.83 15.73
CA GLY A 263 -0.65 -12.26 15.43
C GLY A 263 -0.16 -12.60 14.00
N PRO A 264 -0.12 -13.90 13.65
CA PRO A 264 0.37 -14.37 12.36
C PRO A 264 -0.54 -13.95 11.21
N ARG A 265 0.05 -13.64 10.05
CA ARG A 265 -0.72 -13.33 8.84
C ARG A 265 -1.27 -14.62 8.21
N GLU A 266 -2.58 -14.67 8.01
CA GLU A 266 -3.20 -15.70 7.19
C GLU A 266 -2.99 -15.40 5.70
N TYR A 267 -2.09 -16.13 5.04
CA TYR A 267 -1.96 -16.09 3.59
C TYR A 267 -2.90 -17.13 2.96
N PRO A 268 -3.80 -16.75 2.03
CA PRO A 268 -4.60 -17.73 1.31
C PRO A 268 -3.67 -18.68 0.55
N LYS A 269 -3.75 -19.98 0.84
CA LYS A 269 -2.95 -21.02 0.17
C LYS A 269 -3.14 -20.90 -1.35
N LYS A 270 -2.07 -20.61 -2.09
CA LYS A 270 -2.07 -20.75 -3.55
C LYS A 270 -2.28 -22.23 -3.86
N GLU A 271 -3.41 -22.57 -4.49
CA GLU A 271 -3.61 -23.89 -5.08
C GLU A 271 -2.50 -24.13 -6.11
N LYS A 272 -1.66 -25.14 -5.86
CA LYS A 272 -0.70 -25.62 -6.85
C LYS A 272 -1.52 -26.15 -8.04
N LYS A 273 -1.40 -25.50 -9.21
CA LYS A 273 -1.75 -26.15 -10.47
C LYS A 273 -0.80 -27.32 -10.65
N GLU A 274 -1.24 -28.52 -10.32
CA GLU A 274 -0.57 -29.74 -10.75
C GLU A 274 -0.69 -29.84 -12.28
N SER A 275 0.44 -29.78 -12.95
CA SER A 275 0.56 -30.07 -14.37
C SER A 275 0.24 -31.55 -14.58
N VAL A 276 -0.96 -31.85 -15.10
CA VAL A 276 -1.33 -33.20 -15.53
C VAL A 276 -0.48 -33.55 -16.76
N ASN A 277 0.65 -34.23 -16.55
CA ASN A 277 1.36 -34.95 -17.61
C ASN A 277 0.61 -36.26 -17.87
N LEU A 278 -0.25 -36.26 -18.89
CA LEU A 278 -0.84 -37.48 -19.42
C LEU A 278 0.23 -38.26 -20.20
N LEU A 279 0.61 -39.41 -19.63
CA LEU A 279 1.38 -40.47 -20.24
C LEU A 279 0.69 -40.95 -21.53
N THR A 280 1.27 -40.66 -22.69
CA THR A 280 1.06 -41.47 -23.89
C THR A 280 2.24 -42.42 -24.04
N SER A 281 2.12 -43.60 -23.43
CA SER A 281 2.87 -44.80 -23.81
C SER A 281 1.88 -45.94 -23.96
N SER A 282 2.09 -46.74 -25.01
CA SER A 282 1.37 -47.97 -25.37
C SER A 282 0.29 -47.83 -26.44
N ILE A 283 0.70 -47.80 -27.71
CA ILE A 283 0.16 -48.74 -28.72
C ILE A 283 1.35 -49.24 -29.55
N SER A 284 1.77 -50.47 -29.25
CA SER A 284 2.37 -51.41 -30.19
C SER A 284 1.25 -52.30 -30.71
#